data_AF-A0A397GNZ9-F1
#
_entry.id   AF-A0A397GNZ9-F1
#
_cell.length_a   1.000
_cell.length_b   1.000
_cell.length_c   1.000
_cell.angle_alpha   90.00
_cell.angle_beta   90.00
_cell.angle_gamma   90.00
#
_symmetry.space_group_name_H-M   'P 1'
#
loop_
_entity.id
_entity.type
_entity.pdbx_description
1 polymer ?
#
loop_
_entity_poly.entity_id
_entity_poly.type
_entity_poly.pdbx_seq_one_letter_code
_entity_poly.pdbx_strand_id
1 'polypeptide(L)'
;MPFHQRKLLKNHFIIGFVPFGATFSEFIQPFLRDIKKLEKGILMKINSEEYLITSGLGVITADLPQGNDLCGVKRHGANHECRNYFVPRESLSDNNYDHLQNTRYLQQIKNL
;
A
#
# COMPACT_ATOMS: atom_id res chain seq x y z
N MET A 1 12.02 18.21 6.43
CA MET A 1 11.42 18.04 7.77
C MET A 1 12.31 17.15 8.66
N PRO A 2 12.90 17.69 9.74
CA PRO A 2 13.66 16.96 10.77
C PRO A 2 12.94 15.72 11.30
N PHE A 3 13.68 14.66 11.67
CA PHE A 3 13.13 13.36 12.09
C PHE A 3 12.12 13.47 13.25
N HIS A 4 12.37 14.35 14.23
CA HIS A 4 11.46 14.56 15.35
C HIS A 4 10.08 15.12 14.93
N GLN A 5 10.02 15.89 13.85
CA GLN A 5 8.81 16.57 13.39
C GLN A 5 7.94 15.61 12.56
N ARG A 6 8.58 14.66 11.86
CA ARG A 6 7.86 13.58 11.16
C ARG A 6 7.08 12.67 12.12
N LYS A 7 7.51 12.56 13.39
CA LYS A 7 6.79 11.80 14.43
C LYS A 7 5.59 12.56 15.02
N LEU A 8 5.56 13.90 14.92
CA LEU A 8 4.48 14.74 15.45
C LEU A 8 3.24 14.75 14.54
N LEU A 9 3.42 14.52 13.23
CA LEU A 9 2.33 14.37 12.26
C LEU A 9 1.74 12.94 12.31
N LYS A 10 1.24 12.53 13.47
CA LYS A 10 0.35 11.35 13.55
C LYS A 10 -1.09 11.83 13.61
N ASN A 11 -1.54 12.40 12.51
CA ASN A 11 -2.95 12.51 12.20
C ASN A 11 -3.49 11.11 11.89
N HIS A 12 -3.53 10.24 12.91
CA HIS A 12 -4.10 8.91 12.81
C HIS A 12 -5.60 9.02 13.06
N PHE A 13 -6.35 9.23 11.99
CA PHE A 13 -7.80 9.24 12.03
C PHE A 13 -8.31 7.82 11.79
N ILE A 14 -9.01 7.26 12.77
CA ILE A 14 -9.76 6.02 12.58
C ILE A 14 -11.09 6.42 11.95
N ILE A 15 -11.25 6.17 10.65
CA ILE A 15 -12.52 6.33 9.94
C ILE A 15 -13.14 4.94 9.85
N GLY A 16 -13.95 4.57 10.83
CA GLY A 16 -14.57 3.24 10.89
C GLY A 16 -15.95 3.26 10.29
N PHE A 17 -16.14 2.86 9.03
CA PHE A 17 -17.47 2.70 8.45
C PHE A 17 -17.48 1.67 7.31
N VAL A 18 -18.19 0.56 7.48
CA VAL A 18 -18.91 -0.10 6.38
C VAL A 18 -20.34 -0.24 6.88
N PRO A 19 -21.32 0.50 6.34
CA PRO A 19 -22.70 0.42 6.82
C PRO A 19 -23.24 -1.00 6.62
N PHE A 20 -24.09 -1.46 7.54
CA PHE A 20 -24.73 -2.78 7.43
C PHE A 20 -25.46 -2.90 6.08
N GLY A 21 -25.12 -3.94 5.32
CA GLY A 21 -25.72 -4.23 4.02
C GLY A 21 -24.99 -3.63 2.81
N ALA A 22 -23.97 -2.78 2.99
CA ALA A 22 -23.13 -2.31 1.90
C ALA A 22 -21.92 -3.24 1.67
N THR A 23 -21.56 -3.43 0.40
CA THR A 23 -20.32 -4.12 0.05
C THR A 23 -19.11 -3.20 0.23
N PHE A 24 -17.92 -3.77 0.48
CA PHE A 24 -16.67 -3.00 0.52
C PHE A 24 -16.45 -2.17 -0.76
N SER A 25 -16.81 -2.75 -1.92
CA SER A 25 -16.69 -2.07 -3.22
C SER A 25 -17.56 -0.81 -3.27
N GLU A 26 -18.83 -0.88 -2.88
CA GLU A 26 -19.71 0.29 -2.85
C GLU A 26 -19.22 1.36 -1.89
N PHE A 27 -18.73 0.94 -0.72
CA PHE A 27 -18.21 1.84 0.30
C PHE A 27 -16.93 2.57 -0.12
N ILE A 28 -15.97 1.87 -0.74
CA ILE A 28 -14.64 2.45 -1.03
C ILE A 28 -14.66 3.39 -2.25
N GLN A 29 -15.63 3.24 -3.15
CA GLN A 29 -15.69 3.99 -4.41
C GLN A 29 -15.75 5.52 -4.23
N PRO A 30 -16.63 6.09 -3.38
CA PRO A 30 -16.62 7.53 -3.08
C PRO A 30 -15.27 8.00 -2.55
N PHE A 31 -14.66 7.25 -1.62
CA PHE A 31 -13.37 7.58 -1.05
C PHE A 31 -12.26 7.65 -2.11
N LEU A 32 -12.18 6.66 -3.00
CA LEU A 32 -11.20 6.66 -4.09
C LEU A 32 -11.40 7.82 -5.06
N ARG A 33 -12.64 8.24 -5.32
CA ARG A 33 -12.92 9.42 -6.17
C ARG A 33 -12.39 10.69 -5.52
N ASP A 34 -12.55 10.84 -4.22
CA ASP A 34 -12.11 12.04 -3.51
C ASP A 34 -10.58 12.07 -3.35
N ILE A 35 -9.93 10.93 -3.10
CA ILE A 35 -8.47 10.83 -3.16
C ILE A 35 -7.95 11.24 -4.53
N LYS A 36 -8.54 10.77 -5.64
CA LYS A 36 -8.14 11.17 -7.00
C LYS A 36 -8.32 12.67 -7.28
N LYS A 37 -9.30 13.33 -6.65
CA LYS A 37 -9.44 14.79 -6.72
C LYS A 37 -8.33 15.48 -5.92
N LEU A 38 -8.06 14.99 -4.71
CA LEU A 38 -7.00 15.52 -3.85
C LEU A 38 -5.60 15.33 -4.46
N GLU A 39 -5.37 14.26 -5.22
CA GLU A 39 -4.12 14.04 -5.96
C GLU A 39 -3.87 15.12 -7.01
N LYS A 40 -4.93 15.68 -7.61
CA LYS A 40 -4.83 16.81 -8.55
C LYS A 40 -4.64 18.15 -7.86
N GLY A 41 -4.84 18.20 -6.54
CA GLY A 41 -4.83 19.42 -5.75
C GLY A 41 -6.19 20.11 -5.71
N ILE A 42 -6.54 20.64 -4.55
CA ILE A 42 -7.71 21.49 -4.34
C ILE A 42 -7.28 22.80 -3.67
N LEU A 43 -7.91 23.91 -4.05
CA LEU A 43 -7.74 25.17 -3.34
C LEU A 43 -8.64 25.15 -2.10
N MET A 44 -8.04 25.34 -0.93
CA MET A 44 -8.73 25.37 0.36
C MET A 44 -8.37 26.64 1.11
N LYS A 45 -9.38 27.36 1.58
CA LYS A 45 -9.20 28.56 2.39
C LYS A 45 -9.06 28.18 3.86
N ILE A 46 -7.89 28.42 4.45
CA ILE A 46 -7.58 28.14 5.85
C ILE A 46 -7.15 29.46 6.50
N ASN A 47 -7.84 29.90 7.55
CA ASN A 47 -7.55 31.17 8.23
C ASN A 47 -7.47 32.38 7.29
N SER A 48 -8.42 32.47 6.35
CA SER A 48 -8.52 33.51 5.33
C SER A 48 -7.47 33.49 4.21
N GLU A 49 -6.48 32.60 4.29
CA GLU A 49 -5.46 32.38 3.26
C GLU A 49 -5.83 31.18 2.38
N GLU A 50 -5.50 31.25 1.09
CA GLU A 50 -5.77 30.17 0.14
C GLU A 50 -4.55 29.26 -0.02
N TYR A 51 -4.75 27.96 0.18
CA TYR A 51 -3.70 26.95 0.07
C TYR A 51 -4.06 25.93 -1.00
N LEU A 52 -3.07 25.54 -1.80
CA LEU A 52 -3.17 24.34 -2.64
C LEU A 52 -2.87 23.11 -1.79
N ILE A 53 -3.91 22.33 -1.50
CA ILE A 53 -3.80 21.09 -0.75
C ILE A 53 -3.78 19.92 -1.71
N THR A 54 -2.70 19.15 -1.67
CA THR A 54 -2.56 17.89 -2.40
C THR A 54 -2.47 16.72 -1.42
N SER A 55 -3.09 15.60 -1.75
CA SER A 55 -2.95 14.36 -0.96
C SER A 55 -2.91 13.16 -1.89
N GLY A 56 -2.35 12.05 -1.42
CA GLY A 56 -2.28 10.80 -2.17
C GLY A 56 -2.38 9.60 -1.23
N LEU A 57 -2.74 8.46 -1.80
CA LEU A 57 -2.83 7.21 -1.03
C LEU A 57 -1.45 6.56 -0.94
N GLY A 58 -0.93 6.46 0.28
CA GLY A 58 0.41 5.89 0.52
C GLY A 58 0.42 4.38 0.65
N VAL A 59 -0.17 3.86 1.74
CA VAL A 59 -0.15 2.43 2.07
C VAL A 59 -1.55 1.98 2.45
N ILE A 60 -1.98 0.83 1.91
CA ILE A 60 -3.21 0.14 2.28
C ILE A 60 -2.80 -1.13 3.02
N THR A 61 -3.31 -1.31 4.23
CA THR A 61 -3.14 -2.54 5.01
C THR A 61 -4.49 -3.24 5.12
N ALA A 62 -4.49 -4.54 4.86
CA ALA A 62 -5.65 -5.41 5.02
C ALA A 62 -5.18 -6.72 5.67
N ASP A 63 -6.11 -7.50 6.21
CA ASP A 63 -5.78 -8.87 6.62
C ASP A 63 -5.41 -9.72 5.39
N LEU A 64 -4.67 -10.81 5.60
CA LEU A 64 -4.03 -11.53 4.50
C LEU A 64 -5.02 -11.98 3.40
N PRO A 65 -6.20 -12.57 3.71
CA PRO A 65 -7.16 -12.95 2.68
C PRO A 65 -7.68 -11.74 1.87
N GLN A 66 -8.09 -10.66 2.54
CA GLN A 66 -8.60 -9.47 1.88
C GLN A 66 -7.51 -8.75 1.08
N GLY A 67 -6.30 -8.66 1.63
CA GLY A 67 -5.13 -8.08 0.96
C GLY A 67 -4.76 -8.84 -0.31
N ASN A 68 -4.86 -10.16 -0.30
CA ASN A 68 -4.64 -11.00 -1.48
C ASN A 68 -5.71 -10.75 -2.54
N ASP A 69 -6.98 -10.74 -2.16
CA ASP A 69 -8.10 -10.46 -3.07
C ASP A 69 -7.95 -9.05 -3.69
N LEU A 70 -7.56 -8.04 -2.89
CA LEU A 70 -7.30 -6.67 -3.36
C LEU A 70 -6.09 -6.56 -4.30
N CYS A 71 -5.02 -7.29 -4.03
CA CYS A 71 -3.82 -7.28 -4.86
C CYS A 71 -3.95 -8.15 -6.12
N GLY A 72 -5.01 -8.96 -6.24
CA GLY A 72 -5.14 -9.98 -7.28
C GLY A 72 -4.17 -11.15 -7.09
N VAL A 73 -3.70 -11.36 -5.87
CA VAL A 73 -2.81 -12.48 -5.50
C VAL A 73 -3.68 -13.68 -5.13
N LYS A 74 -3.32 -14.86 -5.61
CA LYS A 74 -4.04 -16.09 -5.26
C LYS A 74 -3.91 -16.37 -3.75
N ARG A 75 -4.92 -16.98 -3.16
CA ARG A 75 -4.96 -17.37 -1.73
C ARG A 75 -3.91 -18.46 -1.42
N HIS A 76 -3.91 -18.97 -0.18
CA HIS A 76 -3.06 -20.07 0.26
C HIS A 76 -2.99 -21.19 -0.80
N GLY A 77 -1.79 -21.43 -1.35
CA GLY A 77 -1.58 -22.37 -2.46
C GLY A 77 -1.30 -21.73 -3.83
N ALA A 78 -1.19 -20.40 -3.90
CA ALA A 78 -0.66 -19.70 -5.06
C ALA A 78 0.73 -20.24 -5.47
N ASN A 79 0.99 -20.34 -6.78
CA ASN A 79 2.35 -20.59 -7.25
C ASN A 79 3.26 -19.37 -6.98
N HIS A 80 2.70 -18.15 -6.87
CA HIS A 80 3.46 -16.94 -6.57
C HIS A 80 2.80 -16.26 -5.36
N GLU A 81 3.56 -16.07 -4.29
CA GLU A 81 3.03 -15.62 -3.00
C GLU A 81 2.79 -14.10 -2.94
N CYS A 82 3.39 -13.33 -3.84
CA CYS A 82 3.32 -11.87 -3.84
C CYS A 82 3.19 -11.33 -5.27
N ARG A 83 2.43 -10.24 -5.44
CA ARG A 83 2.30 -9.54 -6.73
C ARG A 83 3.63 -8.99 -7.25
N ASN A 84 4.49 -8.53 -6.33
CA ASN A 84 5.76 -7.90 -6.68
C ASN A 84 6.90 -8.91 -6.83
N TYR A 85 6.69 -10.16 -6.39
CA TYR A 85 7.72 -11.18 -6.34
C TYR A 85 7.32 -12.39 -7.16
N PHE A 86 7.95 -12.55 -8.32
CA PHE A 86 7.67 -13.62 -9.28
C PHE A 86 8.46 -14.88 -8.98
N VAL A 87 8.47 -15.31 -7.72
CA VAL A 87 9.13 -16.56 -7.32
C VAL A 87 8.10 -17.67 -7.27
N PRO A 88 8.27 -18.75 -8.05
CA PRO A 88 7.38 -19.88 -8.01
C PRO A 88 7.55 -20.64 -6.69
N ARG A 89 6.48 -21.27 -6.22
CA ARG A 89 6.40 -21.93 -4.92
C ARG A 89 7.45 -23.02 -4.76
N GLU A 90 7.74 -23.71 -5.86
CA GLU A 90 8.72 -24.79 -5.95
C GLU A 90 10.15 -24.30 -5.73
N SER A 91 10.42 -23.02 -6.01
CA SER A 91 11.74 -22.39 -5.84
C SER A 91 11.84 -21.56 -4.57
N LEU A 92 10.81 -21.60 -3.70
CA LEU A 92 10.88 -20.94 -2.41
C LEU A 92 11.94 -21.61 -1.55
N SER A 93 12.88 -20.82 -1.03
CA SER A 93 14.01 -21.30 -0.22
C SER A 93 15.04 -22.14 -0.98
N ASP A 94 15.00 -22.13 -2.32
CA ASP A 94 16.12 -22.64 -3.12
C ASP A 94 17.23 -21.59 -3.14
N ASN A 95 18.31 -21.87 -2.40
CA ASN A 95 19.48 -21.00 -2.32
C ASN A 95 20.08 -20.70 -3.70
N ASN A 96 20.13 -21.67 -4.61
CA ASN A 96 20.68 -21.43 -5.95
C ASN A 96 19.79 -20.47 -6.73
N TYR A 97 18.48 -20.66 -6.65
CA TYR A 97 17.53 -19.75 -7.27
C TYR A 97 17.62 -18.35 -6.67
N ASP A 98 17.61 -18.22 -5.34
CA ASP A 98 17.63 -16.94 -4.64
C ASP A 98 18.95 -16.16 -4.83
N HIS A 99 20.09 -16.84 -4.90
CA HIS A 99 21.40 -16.19 -5.07
C HIS A 99 21.79 -15.96 -6.52
N LEU A 100 21.61 -16.96 -7.39
CA LEU A 100 22.18 -16.94 -8.75
C LEU A 100 21.17 -16.48 -9.80
N GLN A 101 19.89 -16.87 -9.68
CA GLN A 101 18.89 -16.65 -10.74
C GLN A 101 18.00 -15.43 -10.47
N ASN A 102 17.48 -15.31 -9.26
CA ASN A 102 16.57 -14.24 -8.85
C ASN A 102 17.31 -13.09 -8.15
N THR A 103 18.58 -13.30 -7.78
CA THR A 103 19.48 -12.26 -7.24
C THR A 103 18.91 -11.50 -6.03
N ARG A 104 18.07 -12.17 -5.25
CA ARG A 104 17.30 -11.60 -4.13
C ARG A 104 18.19 -10.90 -3.11
N TYR A 105 19.39 -11.41 -2.92
CA TYR A 105 20.35 -10.95 -1.93
C TYR A 105 21.52 -10.13 -2.52
N LEU A 106 21.51 -9.76 -3.82
CA LEU A 106 22.62 -8.99 -4.42
C LEU A 106 22.88 -7.65 -3.72
N GLN A 107 21.89 -7.05 -3.06
CA GLN A 107 22.09 -5.84 -2.24
C GLN A 107 22.97 -6.08 -1.00
N GLN A 108 23.10 -7.30 -0.50
CA GLN A 108 23.94 -7.64 0.65
C GLN A 108 25.38 -8.00 0.26
N ILE A 109 25.61 -8.41 -0.99
CA ILE A 109 26.92 -8.93 -1.44
C ILE A 109 27.89 -7.81 -1.84
N LYS A 110 27.41 -6.59 -2.13
CA LYS A 110 28.29 -5.46 -2.51
C LYS A 110 29.10 -4.84 -1.35
N ASN A 111 28.97 -5.36 -0.12
CA ASN A 111 29.67 -4.85 1.07
C ASN A 111 30.59 -5.91 1.73
N LEU A 112 31.01 -6.95 1.00
CA LEU A 112 32.10 -7.85 1.37
C LEU A 112 33.26 -7.66 0.39
#